data_AF-A0A6I3MP47-F1
#
_entry.id   AF-A0A6I3MP47-F1
#
_cell.length_a   1.000
_cell.length_b   1.000
_cell.length_c   1.000
_cell.angle_alpha   90.00
_cell.angle_beta   90.00
_cell.angle_gamma   90.00
#
_symmetry.space_group_name_H-M   'P 1'
#
loop_
_entity.id
_entity.type
_entity.pdbx_description
1 polymer ?
#
loop_
_entity_poly.entity_id
_entity_poly.type
_entity_poly.pdbx_seq_one_letter_code
_entity_poly.pdbx_strand_id
1 'polypeptide(L)'
;MKFVGFIKEYNNITEAQEYKKFLNNAQNNKEIVSKITAYLNNGTVVLAWMNTLKSLDNDELIAPNCYCTDGSFVWPAYFAYYLKKYPNYKIDDDFLEHLEKNNFDSKKIKVSDKLKSELQKKLIEKNL
;
A
#
# COMPACT_ATOMS: atom_id res chain seq x y z
N MET A 1 3.79 7.97 11.33
CA MET A 1 3.33 7.55 9.99
C MET A 1 4.35 6.58 9.45
N LYS A 2 3.93 5.41 9.00
CA LYS A 2 4.80 4.42 8.37
C LYS A 2 4.41 4.27 6.89
N PHE A 3 5.37 3.89 6.05
CA PHE A 3 5.16 3.64 4.62
C PHE A 3 5.28 2.15 4.37
N VAL A 4 4.34 1.56 3.63
CA VAL A 4 4.33 0.12 3.36
C VAL A 4 4.00 -0.15 1.89
N GLY A 5 4.61 -1.20 1.34
CA GLY A 5 4.33 -1.67 -0.02
C GLY A 5 4.92 -0.81 -1.15
N PHE A 6 5.79 0.16 -0.84
CA PHE A 6 6.45 1.00 -1.84
C PHE A 6 7.57 0.25 -2.54
N ILE A 7 7.51 0.23 -3.88
CA ILE A 7 8.49 -0.42 -4.75
C ILE A 7 9.38 0.67 -5.40
N LYS A 8 10.70 0.50 -5.36
CA LYS A 8 11.69 1.50 -5.84
C LYS A 8 11.53 1.84 -7.33
N GLU A 9 11.12 0.85 -8.12
CA GLU A 9 10.91 0.97 -9.56
C GLU A 9 9.72 1.90 -9.90
N TYR A 10 8.81 2.15 -8.96
CA TYR A 10 7.76 3.17 -9.11
C TYR A 10 8.04 4.44 -8.31
N ASN A 11 8.75 4.34 -7.18
CA ASN A 11 8.82 5.41 -6.19
C ASN A 11 10.24 5.61 -5.66
N ASN A 12 10.76 6.84 -5.78
CA ASN A 12 12.09 7.20 -5.30
C ASN A 12 12.06 7.75 -3.85
N ILE A 13 11.66 6.90 -2.90
CA ILE A 13 11.68 7.22 -1.47
C ILE A 13 12.56 6.25 -0.68
N THR A 14 13.02 6.68 0.49
CA THR A 14 13.90 5.89 1.36
C THR A 14 13.23 4.60 1.83
N GLU A 15 11.92 4.64 2.06
CA GLU A 15 11.13 3.49 2.54
C GLU A 15 10.83 2.46 1.44
N ALA A 16 11.09 2.79 0.17
CA ALA A 16 10.83 1.88 -0.94
C ALA A 16 11.87 0.76 -1.00
N GLN A 17 11.42 -0.46 -1.33
CA GLN A 17 12.28 -1.62 -1.52
C GLN A 17 12.29 -2.04 -3.00
N GLU A 18 13.39 -2.67 -3.44
CA GLU A 18 13.45 -3.25 -4.80
C GLU A 18 12.34 -4.29 -4.95
N TYR A 19 11.69 -4.32 -6.12
CA TYR A 19 10.57 -5.21 -6.39
C TYR A 19 10.88 -6.68 -6.03
N LYS A 20 12.07 -7.14 -6.40
CA LYS A 20 12.53 -8.52 -6.14
C LYS A 20 12.61 -8.87 -4.66
N LYS A 21 12.79 -7.89 -3.76
CA LYS A 21 12.89 -8.11 -2.30
C LYS A 21 11.54 -8.38 -1.65
N PHE A 22 10.43 -8.10 -2.34
CA PHE A 22 9.10 -8.45 -1.87
C PHE A 22 8.74 -9.91 -2.13
N LEU A 23 9.46 -10.65 -2.96
CA LEU A 23 9.19 -12.06 -3.19
C LEU A 23 10.01 -12.89 -2.20
N ASN A 24 9.32 -13.65 -1.33
CA ASN A 24 9.96 -14.56 -0.38
C ASN A 24 9.68 -16.04 -0.75
N ASN A 25 10.18 -16.98 0.05
CA ASN A 25 9.93 -18.42 -0.17
C ASN A 25 8.68 -18.93 0.57
N ALA A 26 8.08 -18.14 1.46
CA ALA A 26 6.99 -18.56 2.33
C ALA A 26 5.64 -18.07 1.78
N GLN A 27 4.71 -18.98 1.57
CA GLN A 27 3.37 -18.60 1.11
C GLN A 27 2.56 -18.01 2.25
N ASN A 28 1.92 -16.87 1.98
CA ASN A 28 0.93 -16.29 2.87
C ASN A 28 -0.37 -17.09 2.83
N ASN A 29 -1.08 -17.07 3.95
CA ASN A 29 -2.44 -17.61 4.02
C ASN A 29 -3.38 -16.80 3.11
N LYS A 30 -4.09 -17.48 2.19
CA LYS A 30 -5.01 -16.84 1.24
C LYS A 30 -6.13 -16.03 1.91
N GLU A 31 -6.64 -16.47 3.05
CA GLU A 31 -7.65 -15.75 3.82
C GLU A 31 -7.10 -14.44 4.36
N ILE A 32 -5.88 -14.46 4.90
CA ILE A 32 -5.19 -13.26 5.38
C ILE A 32 -4.97 -12.27 4.23
N VAL A 33 -4.47 -12.75 3.08
CA VAL A 33 -4.29 -11.90 1.89
C VAL A 33 -5.61 -11.27 1.43
N SER A 34 -6.71 -12.03 1.45
CA SER A 34 -8.04 -11.52 1.12
C SER A 34 -8.47 -10.38 2.06
N LYS A 35 -8.30 -10.57 3.39
CA LYS A 35 -8.61 -9.55 4.39
C LYS A 35 -7.76 -8.29 4.23
N ILE A 36 -6.44 -8.44 4.04
CA ILE A 36 -5.52 -7.32 3.84
C ILE A 36 -5.89 -6.54 2.58
N THR A 37 -6.12 -7.23 1.46
CA THR A 37 -6.41 -6.54 0.19
C THR A 37 -7.77 -5.85 0.21
N ALA A 38 -8.77 -6.41 0.90
CA ALA A 38 -10.03 -5.73 1.16
C ALA A 38 -9.83 -4.46 2.03
N TYR A 39 -8.98 -4.53 3.06
CA TYR A 39 -8.63 -3.37 3.88
C TYR A 39 -7.96 -2.26 3.05
N LEU A 40 -6.90 -2.59 2.31
CA LEU A 40 -6.13 -1.66 1.48
C LEU A 40 -7.00 -0.93 0.46
N ASN A 41 -7.96 -1.64 -0.15
CA ASN A 41 -8.88 -1.09 -1.15
C ASN A 41 -9.90 -0.10 -0.58
N ASN A 42 -10.08 -0.07 0.74
CA ASN A 42 -10.97 0.87 1.43
C ASN A 42 -10.20 2.00 2.14
N GLY A 43 -8.90 2.13 1.90
CA GLY A 43 -8.10 3.23 2.42
C GLY A 43 -8.57 4.59 1.91
N THR A 44 -8.33 5.64 2.70
CA THR A 44 -8.61 7.02 2.27
C THR A 44 -7.56 7.46 1.26
N VAL A 45 -7.98 7.81 0.05
CA VAL A 45 -7.08 8.38 -0.97
C VAL A 45 -6.56 9.73 -0.49
N VAL A 46 -5.24 9.89 -0.46
CA VAL A 46 -4.56 11.11 0.00
C VAL A 46 -3.84 11.86 -1.11
N LEU A 47 -3.37 11.16 -2.13
CA LEU A 47 -2.72 11.77 -3.29
C LEU A 47 -2.95 10.89 -4.52
N ALA A 48 -3.25 11.49 -5.67
CA ALA A 48 -3.58 10.77 -6.90
C ALA A 48 -3.16 11.56 -8.14
N TRP A 49 -2.79 10.84 -9.20
CA TRP A 49 -2.47 11.38 -10.51
C TRP A 49 -3.40 10.81 -11.58
N MET A 50 -3.55 11.55 -12.69
CA MET A 50 -4.37 11.14 -13.83
C MET A 50 -3.63 10.13 -14.74
N ASN A 51 -3.04 9.09 -14.15
CA ASN A 51 -2.45 7.98 -14.88
C ASN A 51 -2.65 6.65 -14.14
N THR A 52 -2.41 5.56 -14.86
CA THR A 52 -2.51 4.18 -14.37
C THR A 52 -1.12 3.57 -14.40
N LEU A 53 -0.78 2.81 -13.36
CA LEU A 53 0.50 2.13 -13.25
C LEU A 53 0.48 0.82 -14.01
N LYS A 54 1.63 0.50 -14.62
CA LYS A 54 1.88 -0.74 -15.36
C LYS A 54 2.61 -1.75 -14.48
N SER A 55 2.28 -3.04 -14.59
CA SER A 55 2.99 -4.12 -13.90
C SER A 55 4.46 -4.17 -14.29
N LEU A 56 5.34 -4.44 -13.32
CA LEU A 56 6.76 -4.67 -13.57
C LEU A 56 7.04 -6.01 -14.28
N ASP A 57 6.05 -6.90 -14.37
CA ASP A 57 6.25 -8.24 -14.95
C ASP A 57 5.96 -8.28 -16.45
N ASN A 58 4.94 -7.52 -16.89
CA ASN A 58 4.38 -7.64 -18.24
C ASN A 58 3.78 -6.34 -18.81
N ASP A 59 4.02 -5.19 -18.18
CA ASP A 59 3.53 -3.87 -18.61
C ASP A 59 1.99 -3.69 -18.68
N GLU A 60 1.20 -4.64 -18.15
CA GLU A 60 -0.26 -4.52 -18.07
C GLU A 60 -0.68 -3.43 -17.08
N LEU A 61 -1.82 -2.77 -17.30
CA LEU A 61 -2.36 -1.78 -16.37
C LEU A 61 -2.92 -2.45 -15.11
N ILE A 62 -2.44 -2.06 -13.93
CA ILE A 62 -2.74 -2.79 -12.67
C ILE A 62 -3.48 -1.98 -11.61
N ALA A 63 -3.25 -0.67 -11.53
CA ALA A 63 -3.81 0.17 -10.48
C ALA A 63 -3.76 1.64 -10.87
N PRO A 64 -4.72 2.47 -10.40
CA PRO A 64 -4.58 3.92 -10.48
C PRO A 64 -3.30 4.36 -9.76
N ASN A 65 -2.65 5.39 -10.28
CA ASN A 65 -1.51 6.00 -9.59
C ASN A 65 -2.03 6.86 -8.43
N CYS A 66 -2.22 6.24 -7.27
CA CYS A 66 -2.61 6.94 -6.07
C CYS A 66 -2.04 6.28 -4.81
N TYR A 67 -1.99 7.08 -3.75
CA TYR A 67 -1.64 6.65 -2.41
C TYR A 67 -2.85 6.74 -1.50
N CYS A 68 -2.99 5.74 -0.66
CA CYS A 68 -4.06 5.58 0.31
C CYS A 68 -3.49 5.55 1.72
N THR A 69 -4.34 5.82 2.70
CA THR A 69 -3.96 5.80 4.11
C THR A 69 -5.13 5.40 5.01
N ASP A 70 -4.81 4.84 6.17
CA ASP A 70 -5.72 4.68 7.31
C ASP A 70 -5.49 5.72 8.42
N GLY A 71 -4.54 6.64 8.22
CA GLY A 71 -4.07 7.62 9.19
C GLY A 71 -2.80 7.22 9.95
N SER A 72 -2.42 5.95 9.93
CA SER A 72 -1.20 5.41 10.56
C SER A 72 -0.16 4.98 9.53
N PHE A 73 -0.62 4.31 8.47
CA PHE A 73 0.17 3.85 7.33
C PHE A 73 -0.24 4.56 6.05
N VAL A 74 0.73 4.75 5.16
CA VAL A 74 0.52 5.15 3.77
C VAL A 74 0.98 4.00 2.89
N TRP A 75 0.20 3.69 1.85
CA TRP A 75 0.53 2.67 0.88
C TRP A 75 0.08 3.08 -0.53
N PRO A 76 0.73 2.55 -1.57
CA PRO A 76 0.28 2.75 -2.94
C PRO A 76 -0.82 1.77 -3.33
N ALA A 77 -1.72 2.19 -4.23
CA ALA A 77 -2.84 1.36 -4.68
C ALA A 77 -2.40 0.03 -5.32
N TYR A 78 -1.24 0.00 -5.98
CA TYR A 78 -0.68 -1.22 -6.58
C TYR A 78 -0.31 -2.29 -5.55
N PHE A 79 -0.15 -1.94 -4.26
CA PHE A 79 0.23 -2.91 -3.24
C PHE A 79 -0.80 -4.04 -3.11
N ALA A 80 -2.08 -3.71 -3.18
CA ALA A 80 -3.15 -4.70 -3.16
C ALA A 80 -3.11 -5.65 -4.37
N TYR A 81 -2.70 -5.14 -5.55
CA TYR A 81 -2.52 -5.97 -6.75
C TYR A 81 -1.42 -7.01 -6.54
N TYR A 82 -0.23 -6.58 -6.09
CA TYR A 82 0.90 -7.49 -5.91
C TYR A 82 0.66 -8.54 -4.83
N LEU A 83 -0.02 -8.19 -3.73
CA LEU A 83 -0.45 -9.14 -2.71
C LEU A 83 -1.39 -10.22 -3.26
N LYS A 84 -2.33 -9.85 -4.14
CA LYS A 84 -3.25 -10.81 -4.76
C LYS A 84 -2.55 -11.70 -5.80
N LYS A 85 -1.63 -11.12 -6.57
CA LYS A 85 -0.91 -11.82 -7.64
C LYS A 85 0.09 -12.82 -7.11
N TYR A 86 0.79 -12.47 -6.03
CA TYR A 86 1.89 -13.26 -5.48
C TYR A 86 1.57 -13.78 -4.09
N PRO A 87 1.27 -15.09 -3.94
CA PRO A 87 1.03 -15.69 -2.63
C PRO A 87 2.20 -15.53 -1.65
N ASN A 88 3.41 -15.38 -2.15
CA ASN A 88 4.66 -15.21 -1.41
C ASN A 88 5.12 -13.73 -1.34
N TYR A 89 4.21 -12.77 -1.56
CA TYR A 89 4.55 -11.36 -1.43
C TYR A 89 4.75 -10.98 0.04
N LYS A 90 5.85 -10.34 0.35
CA LYS A 90 6.22 -9.94 1.72
C LYS A 90 5.23 -8.89 2.23
N ILE A 91 4.71 -9.15 3.42
CA ILE A 91 3.93 -8.20 4.22
C ILE A 91 4.86 -7.71 5.33
N ASP A 92 4.82 -6.41 5.61
CA ASP A 92 5.57 -5.82 6.72
C ASP A 92 4.95 -6.23 8.06
N ASP A 93 5.79 -6.69 9.01
CA ASP A 93 5.30 -7.26 10.28
C ASP A 93 4.57 -6.20 11.13
N ASP A 94 5.08 -4.96 11.17
CA ASP A 94 4.42 -3.86 11.89
C ASP A 94 3.07 -3.52 11.26
N PHE A 95 2.97 -3.61 9.94
CA PHE A 95 1.71 -3.42 9.23
C PHE A 95 0.72 -4.57 9.54
N LEU A 96 1.18 -5.82 9.53
CA LEU A 96 0.33 -6.96 9.86
C LEU A 96 -0.20 -6.86 11.30
N GLU A 97 0.67 -6.55 12.27
CA GLU A 97 0.27 -6.37 13.67
C GLU A 97 -0.78 -5.24 13.82
N HIS A 98 -0.60 -4.14 13.08
CA HIS A 98 -1.58 -3.04 13.05
C HIS A 98 -2.93 -3.48 12.46
N LEU A 99 -2.94 -4.28 11.40
CA LEU A 99 -4.17 -4.80 10.81
C LEU A 99 -4.87 -5.77 11.75
N GLU A 100 -4.14 -6.66 12.42
CA GLU A 100 -4.67 -7.59 13.42
C GLU A 100 -5.30 -6.85 14.60
N LYS A 101 -4.63 -5.83 15.15
CA LYS A 101 -5.19 -4.98 16.22
C LYS A 101 -6.49 -4.30 15.81
N ASN A 102 -6.64 -3.98 14.53
CA ASN A 102 -7.86 -3.39 13.98
C ASN A 102 -8.91 -4.42 13.53
N ASN A 103 -8.63 -5.72 13.65
CA ASN A 103 -9.43 -6.83 13.12
C ASN A 103 -9.64 -6.76 11.60
N PHE A 104 -8.68 -6.19 10.86
CA PHE A 104 -8.77 -5.94 9.41
C PHE A 104 -10.01 -5.12 9.01
N ASP A 105 -10.60 -4.36 9.94
CA ASP A 105 -11.85 -3.65 9.71
C ASP A 105 -11.59 -2.26 9.13
N SER A 106 -11.83 -2.11 7.82
CA SER A 106 -11.68 -0.83 7.13
C SER A 106 -12.70 0.23 7.56
N LYS A 107 -13.81 -0.15 8.21
CA LYS A 107 -14.79 0.82 8.72
C LYS A 107 -14.24 1.65 9.88
N LYS A 108 -13.16 1.20 10.51
CA LYS A 108 -12.45 1.93 11.56
C LYS A 108 -11.51 3.00 11.02
N ILE A 109 -11.28 3.04 9.71
CA ILE A 109 -10.46 4.06 9.07
C ILE A 109 -11.17 5.40 9.21
N LYS A 110 -10.60 6.27 10.05
CA LYS A 110 -11.09 7.63 10.30
C LYS A 110 -9.96 8.61 10.10
N VAL A 111 -9.86 9.13 8.88
CA VAL A 111 -8.87 10.15 8.52
C VAL A 111 -9.60 11.48 8.43
N SER A 112 -9.24 12.43 9.29
CA SER A 112 -9.81 13.78 9.23
C SER A 112 -9.29 14.55 8.02
N ASP A 113 -10.06 15.51 7.52
CA ASP A 113 -9.63 16.36 6.39
C ASP A 113 -8.32 17.09 6.70
N LYS A 114 -8.16 17.55 7.96
CA LYS A 114 -6.92 18.16 8.43
C LYS A 114 -5.73 17.21 8.29
N LEU A 115 -5.85 15.97 8.79
CA LEU A 115 -4.79 14.96 8.69
C LEU A 115 -4.50 14.62 7.23
N LYS A 116 -5.54 14.50 6.39
CA LYS A 116 -5.40 14.26 4.96
C LYS A 116 -4.61 15.38 4.27
N SER A 117 -4.93 16.65 4.54
CA SER A 117 -4.19 17.80 3.98
C SER A 117 -2.74 17.86 4.46
N GLU A 118 -2.48 17.57 5.74
CA GLU A 118 -1.12 17.50 6.28
C GLU A 118 -0.31 16.37 5.64
N LEU A 119 -0.92 15.22 5.44
CA LEU A 119 -0.32 14.10 4.75
C LEU A 119 0.00 14.42 3.30
N GLN A 120 -0.94 15.02 2.57
CA GLN A 120 -0.73 15.41 1.18
C GLN A 120 0.51 16.31 1.03
N LYS A 121 0.66 17.31 1.90
CA LYS A 121 1.85 18.19 1.91
C LYS A 121 3.14 17.41 2.15
N LYS A 122 3.15 16.54 3.16
CA LYS A 122 4.32 15.70 3.50
C LYS A 122 4.73 14.76 2.37
N LEU A 123 3.77 14.22 1.62
CA LEU A 123 4.04 13.35 0.48
C LEU A 123 4.70 14.16 -0.65
N ILE A 124 4.15 15.33 -0.98
CA ILE A 124 4.75 16.22 -1.99
C ILE A 124 6.18 16.62 -1.61
N GLU A 125 6.43 16.96 -0.34
CA GLU A 125 7.79 17.26 0.17
C GLU A 125 8.76 16.08 0.08
N LYS A 126 8.24 14.84 0.10
CA LYS A 126 9.01 13.61 -0.12
C LYS A 126 9.26 13.29 -1.59
N ASN A 127 8.90 14.18 -2.52
CA ASN A 127 8.91 13.96 -3.98
C ASN A 127 8.04 12.76 -4.40
N LEU A 128 6.92 12.56 -3.69
CA LEU A 128 5.94 11.53 -4.00
C LEU A 128 4.76 12.05 -4.79
#